data_AF-A0A2N6BAU4-F1
#
_entry.id   AF-A0A2N6BAU4-F1
#
_cell.length_a   1.000
_cell.length_b   1.000
_cell.length_c   1.000
_cell.angle_alpha   90.00
_cell.angle_beta   90.00
_cell.angle_gamma   90.00
#
_symmetry.space_group_name_H-M   'P 1'
#
loop_
_entity.id
_entity.type
_entity.pdbx_description
1 polymer ?
#
loop_
_entity_poly.entity_id
_entity_poly.type
_entity_poly.pdbx_seq_one_letter_code
_entity_poly.pdbx_strand_id
1 'polypeptide(L)'
;MDPIQLAEQMLRDPRLAMLGCQHAYIAAGALLGALRNKGAFNIKEAEVDEVFSRLDRQAIGGYCGLTGVCGITPAIGAVFALLTGSKCGTNGEQRITMEAATRTSSAITGLTGPSCCKAYMLASIAVAADYLAEALEVVLPISAPSACEFSSAHPHGCREGQCPYFTGEKR
;
A
#
# COMPACT_ATOMS: atom_id res chain seq x y z
N MET A 1 -13.61 -5.47 -7.64
CA MET A 1 -13.47 -4.01 -7.47
C MET A 1 -11.99 -3.66 -7.54
N ASP A 2 -11.65 -2.47 -8.00
CA ASP A 2 -10.25 -2.04 -8.19
C ASP A 2 -9.69 -1.40 -6.90
N PRO A 3 -8.60 -1.93 -6.32
CA PRO A 3 -8.03 -1.38 -5.09
C PRO A 3 -7.38 -0.01 -5.28
N ILE A 4 -6.91 0.35 -6.47
CA ILE A 4 -6.40 1.71 -6.75
C ILE A 4 -7.55 2.71 -6.64
N GLN A 5 -8.68 2.44 -7.30
CA GLN A 5 -9.83 3.34 -7.25
C GLN A 5 -10.39 3.48 -5.83
N LEU A 6 -10.44 2.38 -5.06
CA LEU A 6 -10.82 2.41 -3.65
C LEU A 6 -9.90 3.31 -2.82
N ALA A 7 -8.59 3.18 -3.00
CA ALA A 7 -7.62 4.01 -2.30
C ALA A 7 -7.74 5.49 -2.68
N GLU A 8 -7.92 5.81 -3.96
CA GLU A 8 -8.08 7.17 -4.45
C GLU A 8 -9.34 7.86 -3.94
N GLN A 9 -10.44 7.13 -3.78
CA GLN A 9 -11.66 7.65 -3.16
C GLN A 9 -11.38 8.14 -1.73
N MET A 10 -10.56 7.40 -0.96
CA MET A 10 -10.18 7.80 0.39
C MET A 10 -9.23 9.00 0.42
N LEU A 11 -8.41 9.21 -0.62
CA LEU A 11 -7.52 10.37 -0.71
C LEU A 11 -8.26 11.71 -0.81
N ARG A 12 -9.54 11.69 -1.18
CA ARG A 12 -10.38 12.89 -1.30
C ARG A 12 -10.94 13.38 0.04
N ASP A 13 -10.75 12.64 1.14
CA ASP A 13 -11.16 13.10 2.47
C ASP A 13 -10.27 14.26 2.93
N PRO A 14 -10.83 15.46 3.17
CA PRO A 14 -10.05 16.63 3.57
C PRO A 14 -9.38 16.48 4.96
N ARG A 15 -9.80 15.50 5.77
CA ARG A 15 -9.20 15.19 7.07
C ARG A 15 -7.94 14.34 6.92
N LEU A 16 -7.72 13.74 5.75
CA LEU A 16 -6.53 12.93 5.50
C LEU A 16 -5.32 13.84 5.29
N ALA A 17 -4.34 13.72 6.16
CA ALA A 17 -3.09 14.45 6.04
C ALA A 17 -2.36 14.15 4.71
N MET A 18 -1.57 15.10 4.22
CA MET A 18 -0.76 14.91 3.01
C MET A 18 0.22 13.74 3.17
N LEU A 19 0.81 13.63 4.35
CA LEU A 19 1.75 12.59 4.75
C LEU A 19 1.29 11.98 6.06
N GLY A 20 1.51 10.68 6.22
CA GLY A 20 1.18 9.97 7.44
C GLY A 20 0.86 8.51 7.20
N CYS A 21 0.89 7.74 8.27
CA CYS A 21 0.69 6.29 8.21
C CYS A 21 -0.76 5.87 7.98
N GLN A 22 -1.72 6.80 7.97
CA GLN A 22 -3.09 6.53 7.52
C GLN A 22 -3.12 5.90 6.11
N HIS A 23 -2.16 6.27 5.25
CA HIS A 23 -2.02 5.69 3.91
C HIS A 23 -1.66 4.19 3.92
N ALA A 24 -1.06 3.67 5.00
CA ALA A 24 -0.84 2.24 5.19
C ALA A 24 -2.16 1.48 5.42
N TYR A 25 -3.05 2.05 6.23
CA TYR A 25 -4.39 1.50 6.46
C TYR A 25 -5.24 1.55 5.19
N ILE A 26 -5.15 2.64 4.43
CA ILE A 26 -5.83 2.76 3.14
C ILE A 26 -5.33 1.68 2.17
N ALA A 27 -4.01 1.46 2.06
CA ALA A 27 -3.45 0.40 1.22
C ALA A 27 -3.99 -0.99 1.59
N ALA A 28 -3.92 -1.34 2.88
CA ALA A 28 -4.38 -2.64 3.36
C ALA A 28 -5.89 -2.80 3.19
N GLY A 29 -6.69 -1.79 3.60
CA GLY A 29 -8.14 -1.81 3.50
C GLY A 29 -8.63 -1.89 2.04
N ALA A 30 -8.00 -1.16 1.13
CA ALA A 30 -8.34 -1.21 -0.30
C ALA A 30 -8.10 -2.61 -0.90
N LEU A 31 -6.97 -3.25 -0.57
CA LEU A 31 -6.68 -4.62 -1.00
C LEU A 31 -7.65 -5.63 -0.40
N LEU A 32 -7.85 -5.60 0.91
CA LEU A 32 -8.78 -6.51 1.60
C LEU A 32 -10.22 -6.35 1.07
N GLY A 33 -10.66 -5.11 0.87
CA GLY A 33 -11.97 -4.82 0.27
C GLY A 33 -12.08 -5.33 -1.16
N ALA A 34 -11.05 -5.13 -1.99
CA ALA A 34 -11.03 -5.65 -3.36
C ALA A 34 -11.07 -7.18 -3.41
N LEU A 35 -10.30 -7.85 -2.55
CA LEU A 35 -10.25 -9.31 -2.41
C LEU A 35 -11.57 -9.90 -1.92
N ARG A 36 -12.17 -9.28 -0.89
CA ARG A 36 -13.50 -9.63 -0.37
C ARG A 36 -14.55 -9.50 -1.46
N ASN A 37 -14.57 -8.38 -2.18
CA ASN A 37 -15.53 -8.13 -3.26
C ASN A 37 -15.36 -9.07 -4.47
N LYS A 38 -14.14 -9.54 -4.73
CA LYS A 38 -13.89 -10.57 -5.75
C LYS A 38 -14.43 -11.94 -5.33
N GLY A 39 -14.62 -12.18 -4.03
CA GLY A 39 -14.94 -13.49 -3.49
C GLY A 39 -13.75 -14.46 -3.49
N ALA A 40 -12.52 -13.95 -3.62
CA ALA A 40 -11.31 -14.77 -3.62
C ALA A 40 -11.01 -15.36 -2.23
N PHE A 41 -11.37 -14.63 -1.18
CA PHE A 41 -11.19 -15.02 0.21
C PHE A 41 -12.40 -14.60 1.04
N ASN A 42 -12.75 -15.40 2.05
CA ASN A 42 -13.81 -15.07 3.01
C ASN A 42 -13.29 -14.16 4.12
N ILE A 43 -12.95 -12.91 3.77
CA ILE A 43 -12.41 -11.92 4.70
C ILE A 43 -13.55 -11.31 5.52
N LYS A 44 -13.57 -11.53 6.82
CA LYS A 44 -14.52 -10.98 7.80
C LYS A 44 -13.98 -9.68 8.39
N GLU A 45 -14.82 -8.96 9.13
CA GLU A 45 -14.37 -7.72 9.80
C GLU A 45 -13.29 -7.97 10.83
N ALA A 46 -13.39 -9.07 11.59
CA ALA A 46 -12.37 -9.43 12.57
C ALA A 46 -10.96 -9.62 11.94
N GLU A 47 -10.89 -10.04 10.68
CA GLU A 47 -9.62 -10.20 9.95
C GLU A 47 -9.07 -8.86 9.46
N VAL A 48 -9.95 -7.91 9.11
CA VAL A 48 -9.56 -6.52 8.81
C VAL A 48 -9.04 -5.84 10.08
N ASP A 49 -9.75 -5.99 11.19
CA ASP A 49 -9.36 -5.45 12.49
C ASP A 49 -8.02 -6.03 12.95
N GLU A 50 -7.79 -7.32 12.71
CA GLU A 50 -6.53 -7.98 13.02
C GLU A 50 -5.36 -7.37 12.22
N VAL A 51 -5.53 -7.16 10.92
CA VAL A 51 -4.53 -6.50 10.07
C VAL A 51 -4.28 -5.07 10.56
N PHE A 52 -5.32 -4.30 10.89
CA PHE A 52 -5.16 -2.94 11.40
C PHE A 52 -4.47 -2.89 12.77
N SER A 53 -4.74 -3.86 13.64
CA SER A 53 -4.04 -3.97 14.94
C SER A 53 -2.54 -4.21 14.80
N ARG A 54 -2.11 -4.92 13.73
CA ARG A 54 -0.68 -5.07 13.40
C ARG A 54 -0.09 -3.72 12.98
N LEU A 55 -0.84 -2.94 12.20
CA LEU A 55 -0.41 -1.62 11.73
C LEU A 55 -0.23 -0.62 12.86
N ASP A 56 -1.09 -0.66 13.89
CA ASP A 56 -0.94 0.20 15.07
C ASP A 56 0.46 0.07 15.72
N ARG A 57 1.10 -1.09 15.56
CA ARG A 57 2.42 -1.41 16.14
C ARG A 57 3.59 -1.23 15.19
N GLN A 58 3.35 -1.12 13.88
CA GLN A 58 4.40 -1.20 12.85
C GLN A 58 4.39 -0.05 11.85
N ALA A 59 3.24 0.57 11.58
CA ALA A 59 3.11 1.73 10.71
C ALA A 59 3.38 3.02 11.52
N ILE A 60 4.61 3.20 11.96
CA ILE A 60 5.02 4.34 12.80
C ILE A 60 5.53 5.50 11.93
N GLY A 61 4.98 6.69 12.15
CA GLY A 61 5.30 7.88 11.37
C GLY A 61 6.80 8.23 11.39
N GLY A 62 7.35 8.63 10.25
CA GLY A 62 8.76 9.04 10.12
C GLY A 62 9.77 7.90 10.00
N TYR A 63 9.42 6.66 10.34
CA TYR A 63 10.37 5.53 10.36
C TYR A 63 10.89 5.13 8.97
N CYS A 64 10.17 5.48 7.89
CA CYS A 64 10.70 5.36 6.53
C CYS A 64 12.04 6.09 6.34
N GLY A 65 12.21 7.26 6.96
CA GLY A 65 13.46 8.04 6.88
C GLY A 65 14.44 7.74 8.02
N LEU A 66 13.97 7.22 9.16
CA LEU A 66 14.81 6.95 10.33
C LEU A 66 15.44 5.55 10.29
N THR A 67 14.69 4.54 9.83
CA THR A 67 15.10 3.13 9.84
C THR A 67 14.90 2.43 8.50
N GLY A 68 14.45 3.16 7.46
CA GLY A 68 14.25 2.64 6.12
C GLY A 68 12.98 1.81 5.93
N VAL A 69 12.14 1.67 6.96
CA VAL A 69 10.91 0.86 6.90
C VAL A 69 9.70 1.77 6.83
N CYS A 70 9.10 1.89 5.65
CA CYS A 70 7.83 2.59 5.47
C CYS A 70 6.68 1.80 6.07
N GLY A 71 5.72 2.47 6.71
CA GLY A 71 4.54 1.82 7.30
C GLY A 71 3.63 1.09 6.30
N ILE A 72 3.76 1.38 5.00
CA ILE A 72 3.04 0.65 3.94
C ILE A 72 3.64 -0.75 3.73
N THR A 73 4.95 -0.94 3.95
CA THR A 73 5.61 -2.25 3.87
C THR A 73 4.97 -3.30 4.79
N PRO A 74 4.86 -3.07 6.12
CA PRO A 74 4.17 -4.01 7.00
C PRO A 74 2.67 -4.08 6.71
N ALA A 75 2.05 -3.07 6.09
CA ALA A 75 0.65 -3.14 5.66
C ALA A 75 0.42 -4.22 4.60
N ILE A 76 1.20 -4.19 3.53
CA ILE A 76 1.12 -5.20 2.47
C ILE A 76 1.51 -6.57 3.02
N GLY A 77 2.59 -6.63 3.81
CA GLY A 77 2.99 -7.87 4.48
C GLY A 77 1.88 -8.46 5.35
N ALA A 78 1.17 -7.62 6.13
CA ALA A 78 0.08 -8.07 6.99
C ALA A 78 -1.11 -8.62 6.18
N VAL A 79 -1.44 -8.01 5.03
CA VAL A 79 -2.44 -8.55 4.11
C VAL A 79 -2.03 -9.94 3.63
N PHE A 80 -0.83 -10.12 3.07
CA PHE A 80 -0.39 -11.44 2.60
C PHE A 80 -0.33 -12.46 3.73
N ALA A 81 0.13 -12.06 4.92
CA ALA A 81 0.17 -12.94 6.07
C ALA A 81 -1.23 -13.42 6.49
N LEU A 82 -2.24 -12.55 6.43
CA LEU A 82 -3.63 -12.94 6.64
C LEU A 82 -4.08 -13.97 5.59
N LEU A 83 -3.84 -13.69 4.30
CA LEU A 83 -4.29 -14.55 3.20
C LEU A 83 -3.68 -15.95 3.22
N THR A 84 -2.41 -16.06 3.60
CA THR A 84 -1.69 -17.34 3.61
C THR A 84 -1.71 -18.02 4.98
N GLY A 85 -2.25 -17.38 6.03
CA GLY A 85 -2.12 -17.87 7.41
C GLY A 85 -0.66 -17.89 7.91
N SER A 86 0.18 -16.99 7.40
CA SER A 86 1.60 -16.91 7.73
C SER A 86 1.81 -16.58 9.21
N LYS A 87 2.78 -17.25 9.80
CA LYS A 87 3.27 -17.01 11.16
C LYS A 87 4.74 -17.41 11.25
N CYS A 88 5.42 -16.94 12.30
CA CYS A 88 6.81 -17.31 12.56
C CYS A 88 6.98 -18.83 12.53
N GLY A 89 7.89 -19.32 11.70
CA GLY A 89 8.20 -20.74 11.56
C GLY A 89 7.39 -21.48 10.49
N THR A 90 6.46 -20.82 9.78
CA THR A 90 5.89 -21.36 8.54
C THR A 90 6.90 -21.26 7.40
N ASN A 91 6.82 -22.16 6.42
CA ASN A 91 7.83 -22.24 5.37
C ASN A 91 7.43 -21.38 4.16
N GLY A 92 6.53 -21.89 3.31
CA GLY A 92 6.10 -21.20 2.10
C GLY A 92 5.33 -19.91 2.37
N GLU A 93 4.45 -19.93 3.36
CA GLU A 93 3.58 -18.82 3.74
C GLU A 93 4.40 -17.62 4.24
N GLN A 94 5.42 -17.89 5.08
CA GLN A 94 6.33 -16.86 5.56
C GLN A 94 7.19 -16.30 4.43
N ARG A 95 7.68 -17.14 3.51
CA ARG A 95 8.39 -16.66 2.32
C ARG A 95 7.50 -15.76 1.48
N ILE A 96 6.26 -16.16 1.19
CA ILE A 96 5.31 -15.36 0.39
C ILE A 96 5.09 -14.00 1.05
N THR A 97 4.84 -13.99 2.36
CA THR A 97 4.64 -12.77 3.14
C THR A 97 5.85 -11.83 3.09
N MET A 98 7.05 -12.36 3.32
CA MET A 98 8.28 -11.57 3.34
C MET A 98 8.66 -11.05 1.95
N GLU A 99 8.37 -11.82 0.90
CA GLU A 99 8.55 -11.39 -0.48
C GLU A 99 7.61 -10.24 -0.83
N ALA A 100 6.33 -10.29 -0.42
CA ALA A 100 5.40 -9.18 -0.60
C ALA A 100 5.93 -7.88 0.04
N ALA A 101 6.44 -7.97 1.28
CA ALA A 101 7.05 -6.85 1.97
C ALA A 101 8.33 -6.35 1.26
N THR A 102 9.14 -7.26 0.71
CA THR A 102 10.38 -6.94 -0.02
C THR A 102 10.07 -6.18 -1.31
N ARG A 103 9.15 -6.69 -2.13
CA ARG A 103 8.71 -6.04 -3.38
C ARG A 103 8.08 -4.67 -3.12
N THR A 104 7.26 -4.57 -2.08
CA THR A 104 6.68 -3.30 -1.61
C THR A 104 7.78 -2.29 -1.27
N SER A 105 8.78 -2.71 -0.49
CA SER A 105 9.90 -1.85 -0.09
C SER A 105 10.73 -1.41 -1.29
N SER A 106 10.96 -2.30 -2.26
CA SER A 106 11.66 -1.99 -3.51
C SER A 106 10.91 -0.92 -4.32
N ALA A 107 9.59 -1.07 -4.47
CA ALA A 107 8.75 -0.09 -5.18
C ALA A 107 8.78 1.29 -4.50
N ILE A 108 8.68 1.33 -3.18
CA ILE A 108 8.77 2.56 -2.39
C ILE A 108 10.16 3.19 -2.54
N THR A 109 11.23 2.40 -2.49
CA THR A 109 12.61 2.87 -2.66
C THR A 109 12.81 3.52 -4.03
N GLY A 110 12.30 2.91 -5.10
CA GLY A 110 12.37 3.48 -6.45
C GLY A 110 11.65 4.84 -6.58
N LEU A 111 10.61 5.05 -5.77
CA LEU A 111 9.87 6.31 -5.69
C LEU A 111 10.42 7.29 -4.65
N THR A 112 11.45 6.91 -3.88
CA THR A 112 11.96 7.75 -2.80
C THR A 112 12.81 8.92 -3.33
N GLY A 113 12.44 10.12 -2.89
CA GLY A 113 13.14 11.39 -3.04
C GLY A 113 12.73 12.22 -1.82
N PRO A 114 12.00 13.34 -1.98
CA PRO A 114 11.01 13.74 -0.99
C PRO A 114 9.95 12.62 -0.80
N SER A 115 9.78 12.14 0.42
CA SER A 115 8.78 11.11 0.78
C SER A 115 7.34 11.46 0.41
N CYS A 116 6.67 10.66 -0.42
CA CYS A 116 5.26 10.86 -0.75
C CYS A 116 4.43 9.62 -0.39
N CYS A 117 3.70 9.68 0.74
CA CYS A 117 2.89 8.56 1.22
C CYS A 117 1.79 8.13 0.23
N LYS A 118 1.25 9.06 -0.56
CA LYS A 118 0.23 8.77 -1.59
C LYS A 118 0.84 7.99 -2.77
N ALA A 119 1.98 8.42 -3.28
CA ALA A 119 2.69 7.72 -4.35
C ALA A 119 3.16 6.33 -3.91
N TYR A 120 3.67 6.22 -2.68
CA TYR A 120 4.07 4.94 -2.08
C TYR A 120 2.89 3.98 -1.98
N MET A 121 1.74 4.47 -1.52
CA MET A 121 0.51 3.68 -1.40
C MET A 121 0.06 3.13 -2.76
N LEU A 122 -0.05 3.98 -3.78
CA LEU A 122 -0.48 3.56 -5.13
C LEU A 122 0.47 2.52 -5.73
N ALA A 123 1.78 2.73 -5.64
CA ALA A 123 2.76 1.77 -6.15
C ALA A 123 2.72 0.44 -5.39
N SER A 124 2.54 0.50 -4.08
CA SER A 124 2.47 -0.69 -3.23
C SER A 124 1.23 -1.53 -3.52
N ILE A 125 0.08 -0.89 -3.79
CA ILE A 125 -1.14 -1.59 -4.19
C ILE A 125 -0.95 -2.28 -5.55
N ALA A 126 -0.35 -1.59 -6.54
CA ALA A 126 -0.09 -2.18 -7.85
C ALA A 126 0.83 -3.40 -7.76
N VAL A 127 1.96 -3.26 -7.06
CA VAL A 127 2.91 -4.37 -6.85
C VAL A 127 2.30 -5.52 -6.04
N ALA A 128 1.46 -5.22 -5.04
CA ALA A 128 0.74 -6.24 -4.31
C ALA A 128 -0.25 -7.01 -5.21
N ALA A 129 -0.95 -6.33 -6.10
CA ALA A 129 -1.87 -6.96 -7.05
C ALA A 129 -1.14 -7.86 -8.05
N ASP A 130 0.00 -7.41 -8.58
CA ASP A 130 0.84 -8.24 -9.46
C ASP A 130 1.33 -9.49 -8.71
N TYR A 131 1.78 -9.32 -7.46
CA TYR A 131 2.28 -10.44 -6.68
C TYR A 131 1.17 -11.39 -6.19
N LEU A 132 -0.06 -10.90 -5.97
CA LEU A 132 -1.23 -11.75 -5.73
C LEU A 132 -1.50 -12.68 -6.91
N ALA A 133 -1.36 -12.17 -8.14
CA ALA A 133 -1.52 -12.97 -9.35
C ALA A 133 -0.42 -14.03 -9.49
N GLU A 134 0.83 -13.68 -9.18
CA GLU A 134 1.97 -14.60 -9.24
C GLU A 134 1.94 -15.69 -8.15
N ALA A 135 1.71 -15.29 -6.89
CA ALA A 135 1.91 -16.18 -5.74
C ALA A 135 0.65 -16.95 -5.34
N LEU A 136 -0.55 -16.37 -5.55
CA LEU A 136 -1.83 -16.93 -5.09
C LEU A 136 -2.83 -17.13 -6.23
N GLU A 137 -2.43 -16.88 -7.48
CA GLU A 137 -3.29 -16.98 -8.67
C GLU A 137 -4.55 -16.09 -8.59
N VAL A 138 -4.48 -14.98 -7.83
CA VAL A 138 -5.59 -14.04 -7.65
C VAL A 138 -5.35 -12.76 -8.45
N VAL A 139 -6.09 -12.61 -9.55
CA VAL A 139 -6.03 -11.40 -10.39
C VAL A 139 -7.06 -10.36 -9.93
N LEU A 140 -6.58 -9.20 -9.50
CA LEU A 140 -7.40 -8.02 -9.23
C LEU A 140 -7.38 -7.07 -10.45
N PRO A 141 -8.48 -6.36 -10.75
CA PRO A 141 -8.45 -5.31 -11.74
C PRO A 141 -7.61 -4.13 -11.22
N ILE A 142 -6.67 -3.64 -12.03
CA ILE A 142 -5.83 -2.49 -11.72
C ILE A 142 -5.92 -1.48 -12.85
N SER A 143 -6.51 -0.33 -12.56
CA SER A 143 -6.57 0.82 -13.45
C SER A 143 -5.35 1.70 -13.24
N ALA A 144 -5.01 2.48 -14.27
CA ALA A 144 -4.10 3.59 -14.10
C ALA A 144 -4.67 4.59 -13.07
N PRO A 145 -3.89 5.04 -12.08
CA PRO A 145 -4.34 6.07 -11.14
C PRO A 145 -4.72 7.36 -11.87
N SER A 146 -5.61 8.12 -11.26
CA SER A 146 -5.91 9.49 -11.67
C SER A 146 -4.68 10.40 -11.52
N ALA A 147 -4.71 11.51 -12.28
CA ALA A 147 -3.72 12.57 -12.16
C ALA A 147 -3.58 13.05 -10.70
N CYS A 148 -2.36 13.12 -10.18
CA CYS A 148 -2.14 13.61 -8.82
C CYS A 148 -2.42 15.12 -8.73
N GLU A 149 -3.35 15.49 -7.84
CA GLU A 149 -3.74 16.89 -7.57
C GLU A 149 -3.06 17.47 -6.31
N PHE A 150 -2.18 16.70 -5.66
CA PHE A 150 -1.65 17.03 -4.33
C PHE A 150 -0.23 17.63 -4.33
N SER A 151 0.37 17.88 -5.50
CA SER A 151 1.77 18.30 -5.61
C SER A 151 2.08 19.60 -4.87
N SER A 152 1.18 20.58 -4.94
CA SER A 152 1.33 21.90 -4.32
C SER A 152 1.21 21.89 -2.79
N ALA A 153 0.57 20.87 -2.22
CA ALA A 153 0.34 20.73 -0.77
C ALA A 153 1.48 19.98 -0.06
N HIS A 154 2.54 19.61 -0.77
CA HIS A 154 3.60 18.74 -0.24
C HIS A 154 4.55 19.49 0.72
N PRO A 155 4.61 19.12 2.02
CA PRO A 155 5.26 19.97 3.04
C PRO A 155 6.80 20.03 2.96
N HIS A 156 7.43 19.05 2.32
CA HIS A 156 8.89 18.99 2.17
C HIS A 156 9.32 18.77 0.70
N GLY A 157 8.53 19.30 -0.25
CA GLY A 157 8.80 19.25 -1.69
C GLY A 157 8.22 18.03 -2.41
N CYS A 158 7.87 18.21 -3.68
CA CYS A 158 7.32 17.17 -4.55
C CYS A 158 8.34 16.75 -5.62
N ARG A 159 8.25 15.50 -6.09
CA ARG A 159 9.08 15.00 -7.20
C ARG A 159 8.58 15.43 -8.58
N GLU A 160 7.36 15.96 -8.66
CA GLU A 160 6.72 16.47 -9.88
C GLU A 160 7.00 15.58 -11.10
N GLY A 161 7.64 16.07 -12.16
CA GLY A 161 7.88 15.29 -13.38
C GLY A 161 8.85 14.10 -13.26
N GLN A 162 9.34 13.78 -12.06
CA GLN A 162 9.99 12.50 -11.75
C GLN A 162 9.04 11.49 -11.08
N CYS A 163 7.83 11.90 -10.70
CA CYS A 163 6.78 11.06 -10.15
C CYS A 163 5.91 10.51 -11.28
N PRO A 164 5.66 9.18 -11.34
CA PRO A 164 4.82 8.59 -12.38
C PRO A 164 3.35 9.00 -12.29
N TYR A 165 2.92 9.58 -11.17
CA TYR A 165 1.54 10.02 -10.94
C TYR A 165 1.33 11.52 -11.21
N PHE A 166 2.38 12.25 -11.55
CA PHE A 166 2.29 13.67 -11.85
C PHE A 166 1.98 13.88 -13.33
N THR A 167 0.95 14.69 -13.62
CA THR A 167 0.51 14.99 -14.99
C THR A 167 0.64 16.47 -15.35
N GLY A 168 1.18 17.30 -14.45
CA GLY A 168 1.49 18.70 -14.74
C GLY A 168 2.74 18.84 -15.63
N GLU A 169 2.90 20.00 -16.26
CA GLU A 169 4.16 20.34 -16.92
C GLU A 169 5.28 20.45 -15.87
N LYS A 170 6.46 19.91 -16.18
CA LYS A 170 7.68 20.06 -15.36
C LYS A 170 7.94 21.57 -15.18
N ARG A 171 7.87 22.08 -13.96
CA ARG A 171 8.33 23.44 -13.65
C ARG A 171 9.85 23.50 -13.50
#